data_AF-A0A521Q423-F1
#
_entry.id   AF-A0A521Q423-F1
#
_cell.length_a   1.000
_cell.length_b   1.000
_cell.length_c   1.000
_cell.angle_alpha   90.00
_cell.angle_beta   90.00
_cell.angle_gamma   90.00
#
_symmetry.space_group_name_H-M   'P 1'
#
loop_
_entity.id
_entity.type
_entity.pdbx_description
1 polymer ?
#
loop_
_entity_poly.entity_id
_entity_poly.type
_entity_poly.pdbx_seq_one_letter_code
_entity_poly.pdbx_strand_id
1 'polypeptide(L)' 'TVLQDKVLFGSDWPSIGVERWLEEFEKMEIKPEVRRKIMLENAKKLFKLNL' A
#
# COMPACT_ATOMS: atom_id res chain seq x y z
N THR A 1 4.76 -3.50 -14.89
CA THR A 1 5.40 -2.24 -14.43
C THR A 1 4.51 -1.00 -14.51
N VAL A 2 3.30 -1.05 -15.08
CA VAL A 2 2.47 0.14 -15.35
C VAL A 2 1.80 0.76 -14.10
N LEU A 3 1.45 -0.04 -13.09
CA LEU A 3 0.62 0.42 -11.96
C LEU A 3 1.38 0.78 -10.68
N GLN A 4 2.67 0.48 -10.60
CA GLN A 4 3.44 0.56 -9.34
C GLN A 4 3.45 1.96 -8.68
N ASP A 5 3.28 3.03 -9.46
CA ASP A 5 3.27 4.43 -8.99
C ASP A 5 1.86 5.06 -8.99
N LYS A 6 0.82 4.24 -9.22
CA LYS A 6 -0.59 4.66 -9.35
C LYS A 6 -1.53 3.95 -8.38
N VAL A 7 -0.99 3.22 -7.40
CA VAL A 7 -1.76 2.44 -6.42
C VAL A 7 -1.38 2.89 -5.01
N LEU A 8 -2.38 3.07 -4.16
CA LEU A 8 -2.24 3.45 -2.74
C LEU A 8 -2.81 2.35 -1.85
N PHE A 9 -2.23 2.19 -0.67
CA PHE A 9 -2.81 1.37 0.39
C PHE A 9 -4.07 2.03 0.98
N GLY A 10 -5.10 1.21 1.22
CA GLY A 10 -6.27 1.55 2.02
C GLY A 10 -6.89 0.26 2.57
N SER A 11 -7.04 0.17 3.89
CA SER A 11 -7.54 -1.05 4.57
C SER A 11 -9.06 -1.16 4.62
N ASP A 12 -9.79 -0.06 4.42
CA ASP A 12 -11.25 0.00 4.62
C ASP A 12 -11.69 -0.26 6.07
N TRP A 13 -10.90 0.22 7.05
CA TRP A 13 -11.28 0.20 8.46
C TRP A 13 -12.48 1.14 8.72
N PRO A 14 -13.51 0.73 9.49
CA PRO A 14 -13.58 -0.48 10.32
C PRO A 14 -14.21 -1.71 9.68
N SER A 15 -14.62 -1.64 8.41
CA SER A 15 -15.28 -2.74 7.70
C SER A 15 -14.37 -3.96 7.51
N ILE A 16 -13.08 -3.72 7.22
CA ILE A 16 -12.05 -4.74 7.14
C ILE A 16 -10.98 -4.45 8.20
N GLY A 17 -10.68 -5.45 9.03
CA GLY A 17 -9.63 -5.38 10.05
C GLY A 17 -8.27 -5.11 9.42
N VAL A 18 -7.50 -4.19 10.01
CA VAL A 18 -6.18 -3.79 9.49
C VAL A 18 -5.24 -4.99 9.45
N GLU A 19 -5.25 -5.81 10.50
CA GLU A 19 -4.43 -7.01 10.63
C GLU A 19 -4.73 -8.02 9.52
N ARG A 20 -6.02 -8.30 9.29
CA ARG A 20 -6.47 -9.19 8.21
C ARG A 20 -6.00 -8.69 6.86
N TRP A 21 -6.11 -7.39 6.59
CA TRP A 21 -5.66 -6.85 5.31
C TRP A 21 -4.14 -7.03 5.14
N LEU A 22 -3.36 -6.72 6.19
CA LEU A 22 -1.90 -6.85 6.17
C LEU A 22 -1.47 -8.31 5.95
N GLU A 23 -2.11 -9.27 6.61
CA GLU A 23 -1.84 -10.70 6.44
C GLU A 23 -2.10 -11.16 5.01
N GLU A 24 -3.21 -10.73 4.40
CA GLU A 24 -3.55 -11.10 3.02
C GLU A 24 -2.62 -10.41 2.00
N PHE A 25 -2.23 -9.17 2.25
CA PHE A 25 -1.28 -8.45 1.41
C PHE A 25 0.14 -9.02 1.47
N GLU A 26 0.54 -9.55 2.63
CA GLU A 26 1.83 -10.21 2.83
C GLU A 26 1.98 -11.45 1.93
N LYS A 27 0.88 -12.19 1.71
CA LYS A 27 0.83 -13.41 0.89
C LYS A 27 0.89 -13.12 -0.62
N MET A 28 0.69 -11.88 -1.06
CA MET A 28 0.74 -11.54 -2.48
C MET A 28 2.19 -11.52 -2.98
N GLU A 29 2.43 -12.11 -4.16
CA GLU A 29 3.73 -12.10 -4.85
C GLU A 29 4.03 -10.71 -5.46
N ILE A 30 4.33 -9.75 -4.59
CA ILE A 30 4.67 -8.37 -4.95
C ILE A 30 6.14 -8.16 -4.65
N LYS A 31 6.87 -7.58 -5.62
CA LYS A 31 8.28 -7.23 -5.41
C LYS A 31 8.44 -6.27 -4.21
N PRO A 32 9.45 -6.44 -3.34
CA PRO A 32 9.60 -5.63 -2.13
C PRO A 32 9.58 -4.11 -2.39
N GLU A 33 10.19 -3.66 -3.48
CA GLU A 33 10.23 -2.26 -3.87
C GLU A 33 8.86 -1.70 -4.28
N VAL A 34 8.00 -2.53 -4.89
CA VAL A 34 6.63 -2.15 -5.25
C VAL A 34 5.75 -2.13 -4.01
N ARG A 35 5.96 -3.06 -3.07
CA ARG A 35 5.24 -3.09 -1.80
C ARG A 35 5.43 -1.79 -1.02
N ARG A 36 6.67 -1.31 -0.91
CA ARG A 36 6.97 -0.02 -0.24
C ARG A 36 6.27 1.17 -0.90
N LYS A 37 6.16 1.17 -2.24
CA LYS A 37 5.44 2.22 -2.97
C LYS A 37 3.96 2.27 -2.64
N ILE A 38 3.30 1.10 -2.64
CA ILE A 38 1.87 0.99 -2.33
C ILE A 38 1.59 1.39 -0.89
N MET A 39 2.39 0.91 0.06
CA MET A 39 2.17 1.12 1.49
C MET A 39 2.40 2.56 1.95
N LEU A 40 3.27 3.33 1.28
CA LEU A 40 3.65 4.66 1.75
C LEU A 40 4.06 5.65 0.66
N GLU A 41 5.05 5.31 -0.18
CA GLU A 41 5.72 6.33 -1.01
C GLU A 41 4.79 7.01 -2.00
N ASN A 42 3.84 6.28 -2.58
CA ASN A 42 2.86 6.85 -3.49
C ASN A 42 1.95 7.85 -2.79
N ALA A 43 1.56 7.58 -1.53
CA ALA A 43 0.75 8.50 -0.72
C ALA A 43 1.58 9.73 -0.32
N LYS A 44 2.84 9.56 0.10
CA LYS A 44 3.75 10.68 0.39
C LYS A 44 3.88 11.61 -0.81
N LYS A 45 4.11 11.05 -1.99
CA LYS A 45 4.24 11.82 -3.24
C LYS A 45 2.93 12.54 -3.60
N LEU A 46 1.79 11.83 -3.56
CA LEU A 46 0.51 12.38 -3.97
C LEU A 46 0.04 13.50 -3.03
N PHE A 47 0.14 13.27 -1.72
CA PHE A 47 -0.36 14.18 -0.70
C PHE A 47 0.71 15.16 -0.17
N LYS A 48 1.92 15.14 -0.73
CA LYS A 48 3.06 16.00 -0.35
C LYS A 48 3.39 15.92 1.14
N LEU A 49 3.40 14.70 1.69
CA LEU A 49 3.67 14.46 3.11
C LEU A 49 5.18 14.47 3.38
N ASN A 50 5.60 15.22 4.40
CA ASN A 50 6.96 15.19 4.93
C ASN A 50 6.98 14.31 6.19
N LEU A 51 7.24 13.03 5.98
CA LEU A 51 7.34 11.96 7.00
C LEU A 51 8.78 11.45 7.07
#